data_AF-A0A4P8GXQ3-F1
#
_entry.id   AF-A0A4P8GXQ3-F1
#
_cell.length_a   1.000
_cell.length_b   1.000
_cell.length_c   1.000
_cell.angle_alpha   90.00
_cell.angle_beta   90.00
_cell.angle_gamma   90.00
#
_symmetry.space_group_name_H-M   'P 1'
#
loop_
_entity.id
_entity.type
_entity.pdbx_description
1 polymer ?
#
loop_
_entity_poly.entity_id
_entity_poly.type
_entity_poly.pdbx_seq_one_letter_code
_entity_poly.pdbx_strand_id
1 'polypeptide(L)'
;MFEGVPDEDAWRNCTTLEGACELTARWLEGSLSYVPGYTAPQYAGENGPLSEALAAINRLGFLTDDSQPGKDVSGGNGQRAFVTGRCTEQAAAVISAVLVETDLVVLVFPPGEGGSGQICVTLDGEREFTWLGGSGGPSYAHETYTDWTNETLAKALKECWELQIFDPVWGRNAKLIPLLQKALITAKS
;
A
#
# COMPACT_ATOMS: atom_id res chain seq x y z
N MET A 1 3.52 -9.67 -22.95
CA MET A 1 3.96 -8.36 -23.47
C MET A 1 2.69 -7.68 -23.96
N PHE A 2 2.17 -6.74 -23.19
CA PHE A 2 0.98 -5.98 -23.58
C PHE A 2 1.49 -4.73 -24.32
N GLU A 3 1.57 -4.79 -25.64
CA GLU A 3 1.89 -3.60 -26.43
C GLU A 3 0.72 -2.60 -26.36
N GLY A 4 1.04 -1.33 -26.07
CA GLY A 4 0.13 -0.21 -26.33
C GLY A 4 -0.75 0.26 -25.17
N VAL A 5 -0.40 -0.04 -23.91
CA VAL A 5 -1.05 0.64 -22.77
C VAL A 5 -0.39 2.03 -22.62
N PRO A 6 -1.15 3.14 -22.70
CA PRO A 6 -0.63 4.45 -22.33
C PRO A 6 0.03 4.36 -20.95
N ASP A 7 1.09 5.14 -20.71
CA ASP A 7 1.76 5.28 -19.40
C ASP A 7 2.80 4.21 -19.01
N GLU A 8 2.95 3.12 -19.77
CA GLU A 8 3.97 2.09 -19.50
C GLU A 8 5.40 2.68 -19.55
N ASP A 9 5.66 3.58 -20.49
CA ASP A 9 6.95 4.28 -20.62
C ASP A 9 7.29 5.11 -19.37
N ALA A 10 6.29 5.65 -18.68
CA ALA A 10 6.53 6.41 -17.45
C ALA A 10 7.09 5.48 -16.35
N TRP A 11 6.54 4.28 -16.23
CA TRP A 11 7.04 3.26 -15.31
C TRP A 11 8.37 2.65 -15.74
N ARG A 12 8.60 2.47 -17.05
CA ARG A 12 9.89 2.00 -17.58
C ARG A 12 11.03 2.98 -17.32
N ASN A 13 10.74 4.28 -17.29
CA ASN A 13 11.73 5.33 -17.03
C ASN A 13 11.83 5.76 -15.56
N CYS A 14 10.88 5.36 -14.71
CA CYS A 14 10.90 5.65 -13.29
C CYS A 14 12.00 4.84 -12.59
N THR A 15 12.87 5.46 -11.81
CA THR A 15 14.01 4.78 -11.16
C THR A 15 14.09 4.99 -9.65
N THR A 16 13.14 5.72 -9.07
CA THR A 16 13.13 6.06 -7.64
C THR A 16 11.80 5.71 -6.98
N LEU A 17 11.82 5.54 -5.66
CA LEU A 17 10.61 5.37 -4.85
C LEU A 17 9.66 6.56 -5.01
N GLU A 18 10.19 7.78 -4.99
CA GLU A 18 9.39 9.01 -5.11
C GLU A 18 8.70 9.09 -6.47
N GLY A 19 9.38 8.68 -7.54
CA GLY A 19 8.79 8.60 -8.88
C GLY A 19 7.66 7.57 -8.92
N ALA A 20 7.87 6.39 -8.32
CA ALA A 20 6.85 5.35 -8.27
C ALA A 20 5.62 5.81 -7.47
N CYS A 21 5.84 6.47 -6.34
CA CYS A 21 4.79 7.12 -5.56
C CYS A 21 3.98 8.12 -6.40
N GLU A 22 4.63 9.01 -7.15
CA GLU A 22 3.91 9.98 -7.99
C GLU A 22 3.11 9.30 -9.10
N LEU A 23 3.66 8.25 -9.74
CA LEU A 23 2.93 7.49 -10.76
C LEU A 23 1.71 6.77 -10.17
N THR A 24 1.85 6.14 -9.00
CA THR A 24 0.72 5.51 -8.30
C THR A 24 -0.34 6.55 -7.91
N ALA A 25 0.05 7.72 -7.41
CA ALA A 25 -0.87 8.80 -7.09
C ALA A 25 -1.67 9.26 -8.32
N ARG A 26 -0.98 9.45 -9.44
CA ARG A 26 -1.60 9.85 -10.72
C ARG A 26 -2.55 8.79 -11.27
N TRP A 27 -2.25 7.50 -11.07
CA TRP A 27 -3.16 6.40 -11.41
C TRP A 27 -4.41 6.38 -10.51
N LEU A 28 -4.25 6.56 -9.19
CA LEU A 28 -5.36 6.65 -8.23
C LEU A 28 -6.32 7.82 -8.53
N GLU A 29 -5.80 8.90 -9.12
CA GLU A 29 -6.58 10.07 -9.58
C GLU A 29 -7.16 9.91 -11.00
N GLY A 30 -6.90 8.77 -11.65
CA GLY A 30 -7.37 8.47 -13.01
C GLY A 30 -6.64 9.23 -14.13
N SER A 31 -5.53 9.90 -13.83
CA SER A 31 -4.70 10.58 -14.83
C SER A 31 -3.70 9.66 -15.55
N LEU A 32 -3.46 8.47 -14.98
CA LEU A 32 -2.82 7.34 -15.65
C LEU A 32 -3.78 6.15 -15.63
N SER A 33 -3.64 5.27 -16.61
CA SER A 33 -4.48 4.07 -16.78
C SER A 33 -3.77 2.78 -16.37
N TYR A 34 -2.54 2.88 -15.87
CA TYR A 34 -1.69 1.74 -15.56
C TYR A 34 -0.87 1.95 -14.28
N VAL A 35 -0.82 0.89 -13.46
CA VAL A 35 0.10 0.71 -12.34
C VAL A 35 0.59 -0.75 -12.34
N PRO A 36 1.89 -1.02 -12.09
CA PRO A 36 2.42 -2.36 -11.96
C PRO A 36 1.66 -3.23 -10.96
N GLY A 37 1.44 -4.50 -11.29
CA GLY A 37 0.79 -5.46 -10.40
C GLY A 37 -0.73 -5.35 -10.28
N TYR A 38 -1.36 -4.38 -10.96
CA TYR A 38 -2.81 -4.22 -10.98
C TYR A 38 -3.36 -4.34 -12.40
N THR A 39 -4.35 -5.22 -12.58
CA THR A 39 -4.85 -5.58 -13.92
C THR A 39 -6.01 -4.72 -14.39
N ALA A 40 -6.66 -3.98 -13.51
CA ALA A 40 -7.73 -3.06 -13.87
C ALA A 40 -7.18 -1.66 -14.21
N PRO A 41 -7.74 -0.97 -15.21
CA PRO A 41 -7.25 0.35 -15.65
C PRO A 41 -7.50 1.47 -14.62
N GLN A 42 -8.39 1.24 -13.66
CA GLN A 42 -8.70 2.14 -12.55
C GLN A 42 -8.76 1.33 -11.27
N TYR A 43 -8.52 2.00 -10.13
CA TYR A 43 -8.66 1.40 -8.81
C TYR A 43 -10.07 0.83 -8.65
N ALA A 44 -10.17 -0.46 -8.30
CA ALA A 44 -11.46 -1.13 -8.14
C ALA A 44 -12.16 -0.73 -6.83
N GLY A 45 -11.42 -0.16 -5.87
CA GLY A 45 -12.03 0.60 -4.78
C GLY A 45 -12.57 1.89 -5.35
N GLU A 46 -13.82 2.19 -5.03
CA GLU A 46 -14.60 3.29 -5.59
C GLU A 46 -13.78 4.56 -5.91
N ASN A 47 -13.89 5.07 -7.14
CA ASN A 47 -13.42 6.41 -7.49
C ASN A 47 -14.02 7.41 -6.48
N GLY A 48 -13.19 8.14 -5.72
CA GLY A 48 -13.70 9.05 -4.69
C GLY A 48 -12.71 9.38 -3.56
N PRO A 49 -13.21 9.75 -2.37
CA PRO A 49 -12.37 10.27 -1.28
C PRO A 49 -11.25 9.34 -0.82
N LEU A 50 -11.43 8.01 -0.94
CA LEU A 50 -10.40 7.05 -0.59
C LEU A 50 -9.23 7.09 -1.59
N SER A 51 -9.51 7.12 -2.90
CA SER A 51 -8.45 7.18 -3.91
C SER A 51 -7.66 8.49 -3.83
N GLU A 52 -8.34 9.62 -3.59
CA GLU A 52 -7.68 10.92 -3.32
C GLU A 52 -6.77 10.86 -2.08
N ALA A 53 -7.23 10.24 -1.00
CA ALA A 53 -6.43 10.13 0.22
C ALA A 53 -5.22 9.20 0.06
N LEU A 54 -5.36 8.10 -0.69
CA LEU A 54 -4.26 7.21 -1.05
C LEU A 54 -3.26 7.91 -1.97
N ALA A 55 -3.73 8.73 -2.93
CA ALA A 55 -2.85 9.53 -3.78
C ALA A 55 -2.03 10.52 -2.93
N ALA A 56 -2.65 11.16 -1.94
CA ALA A 56 -1.95 12.01 -0.98
C ALA A 56 -0.92 11.23 -0.15
N ILE A 57 -1.24 10.02 0.32
CA ILE A 57 -0.31 9.12 1.03
C ILE A 57 0.91 8.80 0.16
N ASN A 58 0.70 8.45 -1.11
CA ASN A 58 1.79 8.20 -2.06
C ASN A 58 2.68 9.42 -2.22
N ARG A 59 2.11 10.60 -2.44
CA ARG A 59 2.90 11.86 -2.53
C ARG A 59 3.64 12.21 -1.25
N LEU A 60 3.22 11.67 -0.10
CA LEU A 60 3.94 11.77 1.15
C LEU A 60 5.08 10.73 1.31
N GLY A 61 5.37 9.93 0.28
CA GLY A 61 6.53 9.03 0.25
C GLY A 61 6.23 7.59 0.68
N PHE A 62 4.96 7.19 0.66
CA PHE A 62 4.53 5.83 0.98
C PHE A 62 3.86 5.18 -0.24
N LEU A 63 4.61 4.33 -0.95
CA LEU A 63 4.14 3.64 -2.15
C LEU A 63 3.11 2.59 -1.77
N THR A 64 1.83 2.90 -1.92
CA THR A 64 0.74 1.96 -1.57
C THR A 64 0.64 0.84 -2.61
N ASP A 65 0.47 -0.40 -2.18
CA ASP A 65 0.25 -1.55 -3.06
C ASP A 65 -1.08 -2.27 -2.84
N ASP A 66 -1.67 -2.18 -1.66
CA ASP A 66 -3.03 -2.65 -1.38
C ASP A 66 -3.71 -1.81 -0.29
N SER A 67 -5.03 -1.77 -0.33
CA SER A 67 -5.85 -1.13 0.69
C SER A 67 -7.31 -1.57 0.60
N GLN A 68 -8.00 -1.53 1.74
CA GLN A 68 -9.44 -1.66 1.78
C GLN A 68 -10.06 -0.79 2.89
N PRO A 69 -11.30 -0.31 2.72
CA PRO A 69 -12.04 0.35 3.78
C PRO A 69 -12.53 -0.67 4.84
N GLY A 70 -12.86 -0.16 6.02
CA GLY A 70 -13.57 -0.92 7.04
C GLY A 70 -15.05 -1.09 6.67
N LYS A 71 -15.60 -2.26 6.97
CA LYS A 71 -17.03 -2.58 6.86
C LYS A 71 -17.50 -3.31 8.11
N ASP A 72 -18.59 -2.83 8.71
CA ASP A 72 -19.18 -3.48 9.90
C ASP A 72 -19.49 -4.94 9.62
N VAL A 73 -19.32 -5.79 10.64
CA VAL A 73 -19.65 -7.20 10.52
C VAL A 73 -21.17 -7.37 10.52
N SER A 74 -21.71 -7.88 9.41
CA SER A 74 -23.13 -8.18 9.25
C SER A 74 -23.32 -9.43 8.39
N GLY A 75 -24.14 -10.36 8.88
CA GLY A 75 -24.40 -11.64 8.18
C GLY A 75 -23.13 -12.44 7.86
N GLY A 76 -22.13 -12.40 8.76
CA GLY A 76 -20.85 -13.09 8.56
C GLY A 76 -19.87 -12.39 7.61
N ASN A 77 -20.21 -11.21 7.08
CA ASN A 77 -19.35 -10.44 6.19
C ASN A 77 -18.86 -9.17 6.90
N GLY A 78 -17.59 -8.81 6.73
CA GLY A 78 -17.05 -7.58 7.32
C GLY A 78 -15.61 -7.33 6.90
N GLN A 79 -15.13 -6.10 7.12
CA GLN A 79 -13.76 -5.68 6.79
C GLN A 79 -13.15 -4.83 7.90
N ARG A 80 -11.87 -5.06 8.18
CA ARG A 80 -10.99 -4.12 8.86
C ARG A 80 -10.36 -3.20 7.83
N ALA A 81 -10.26 -1.91 8.13
CA ALA A 81 -9.56 -0.99 7.25
C ALA A 81 -8.06 -1.29 7.28
N PHE A 82 -7.41 -1.31 6.12
CA PHE A 82 -5.94 -1.41 6.03
C PHE A 82 -5.37 -0.63 4.85
N VAL A 83 -4.08 -0.29 4.96
CA VAL A 83 -3.22 0.19 3.89
C VAL A 83 -1.88 -0.53 4.02
N THR A 84 -1.39 -1.10 2.91
CA THR A 84 -0.05 -1.68 2.80
C THR A 84 0.78 -0.88 1.81
N GLY A 85 2.10 -0.94 1.96
CA GLY A 85 2.99 -0.27 1.04
C GLY A 85 4.44 -0.22 1.48
N ARG A 86 5.24 0.50 0.69
CA ARG A 86 6.70 0.62 0.87
C ARG A 86 7.13 2.04 1.12
N CYS A 87 8.13 2.21 1.98
CA CYS A 87 8.69 3.52 2.30
C CYS A 87 10.17 3.43 2.70
N THR A 88 10.78 4.59 2.98
CA THR A 88 12.14 4.66 3.51
C THR A 88 12.20 4.21 4.97
N GLU A 89 13.40 3.83 5.45
CA GLU A 89 13.63 3.51 6.86
C GLU A 89 13.19 4.63 7.81
N GLN A 90 13.50 5.89 7.46
CA GLN A 90 13.12 7.05 8.25
C GLN A 90 11.59 7.16 8.36
N ALA A 91 10.87 6.99 7.25
CA ALA A 91 9.41 7.02 7.25
C ALA A 91 8.84 5.86 8.07
N ALA A 92 9.38 4.64 7.92
CA ALA A 92 8.97 3.48 8.71
C ALA A 92 9.12 3.74 10.21
N ALA A 93 10.27 4.24 10.65
CA ALA A 93 10.54 4.55 12.05
C ALA A 93 9.56 5.59 12.62
N VAL A 94 9.30 6.67 11.87
CA VAL A 94 8.36 7.72 12.30
C VAL A 94 6.92 7.21 12.32
N ILE A 95 6.50 6.44 11.30
CA ILE A 95 5.17 5.81 11.28
C ILE A 95 4.98 4.92 12.50
N SER A 96 5.93 4.03 12.79
CA SER A 96 5.87 3.16 13.96
C SER A 96 5.80 3.97 15.26
N ALA A 97 6.63 5.00 15.41
CA ALA A 97 6.66 5.84 16.62
C ALA A 97 5.38 6.65 16.82
N VAL A 98 4.77 7.16 15.75
CA VAL A 98 3.53 7.95 15.84
C VAL A 98 2.31 7.04 16.05
N LEU A 99 2.26 5.89 15.39
CA LEU A 99 1.08 5.02 15.41
C LEU A 99 1.06 4.06 16.61
N VAL A 100 2.20 3.75 17.23
CA VAL A 100 2.25 2.89 18.45
C VAL A 100 1.48 3.50 19.63
N GLU A 101 1.30 4.82 19.66
CA GLU A 101 0.49 5.52 20.67
C GLU A 101 -1.02 5.51 20.36
N THR A 102 -1.44 4.77 19.34
CA THR A 102 -2.83 4.70 18.86
C THR A 102 -3.37 3.27 18.95
N ASP A 103 -4.66 3.10 18.60
CA ASP A 103 -5.26 1.76 18.51
C ASP A 103 -4.90 1.03 17.20
N LEU A 104 -4.15 1.65 16.29
CA LEU A 104 -3.77 1.05 15.01
C LEU A 104 -2.61 0.07 15.21
N VAL A 105 -2.57 -0.96 14.37
CA VAL A 105 -1.48 -1.93 14.37
C VAL A 105 -0.62 -1.72 13.13
N VAL A 106 0.69 -1.64 13.34
CA VAL A 106 1.70 -1.53 12.28
C VAL A 106 2.54 -2.81 12.31
N LEU A 107 2.48 -3.57 11.22
CA LEU A 107 3.46 -4.62 10.94
C LEU A 107 4.55 -4.02 10.08
N VAL A 108 5.80 -4.26 10.47
CA VAL A 108 6.98 -3.65 9.86
C VAL A 108 7.91 -4.76 9.39
N PHE A 109 8.26 -4.73 8.10
CA PHE A 109 9.16 -5.68 7.48
C PHE A 109 10.36 -4.92 6.89
N PRO A 110 11.54 -5.02 7.54
CA PRO A 110 12.77 -4.46 6.98
C PRO A 110 13.11 -5.04 5.61
N PRO A 111 13.93 -4.35 4.80
CA PRO A 111 14.42 -4.87 3.54
C PRO A 111 15.06 -6.26 3.71
N GLY A 112 14.59 -7.23 2.94
CA GLY A 112 15.10 -8.59 3.00
C GLY A 112 14.44 -9.50 4.03
N GLU A 113 13.60 -8.96 4.92
CA GLU A 113 12.83 -9.75 5.89
C GLU A 113 11.45 -10.10 5.33
N GLY A 114 10.87 -11.18 5.85
CA GLY A 114 9.54 -11.65 5.48
C GLY A 114 8.69 -11.96 6.70
N GLY A 115 7.41 -12.20 6.47
CA GLY A 115 6.43 -12.53 7.50
C GLY A 115 5.59 -13.74 7.11
N SER A 116 5.18 -14.52 8.10
CA SER A 116 4.28 -15.68 7.92
C SER A 116 3.00 -15.57 8.75
N GLY A 117 2.65 -14.35 9.18
CA GLY A 117 1.42 -14.09 9.92
C GLY A 117 0.16 -14.27 9.08
N GLN A 118 -0.97 -14.51 9.78
CA GLN A 118 -2.29 -14.64 9.18
C GLN A 118 -3.33 -13.88 10.01
N ILE A 119 -3.24 -12.56 9.98
CA ILE A 119 -4.19 -11.68 10.66
C ILE A 119 -5.38 -11.46 9.72
N CYS A 120 -6.52 -12.09 10.02
CA CYS A 120 -7.74 -11.91 9.25
C CYS A 120 -8.20 -10.43 9.27
N VAL A 121 -8.43 -9.87 8.07
CA VAL A 121 -8.94 -8.51 7.88
C VAL A 121 -10.24 -8.47 7.06
N THR A 122 -10.66 -9.60 6.48
CA THR A 122 -11.93 -9.70 5.75
C THR A 122 -12.63 -11.00 6.08
N LEU A 123 -13.93 -10.92 6.36
CA LEU A 123 -14.83 -12.06 6.46
C LEU A 123 -15.75 -12.11 5.25
N ASP A 124 -15.91 -13.31 4.69
CA ASP A 124 -16.90 -13.65 3.65
C ASP A 124 -17.71 -14.87 4.13
N GLY A 125 -18.99 -14.66 4.44
CA GLY A 125 -19.87 -15.72 4.93
C GLY A 125 -19.33 -16.49 6.15
N GLU A 126 -18.87 -15.77 7.18
CA GLU A 126 -18.27 -16.30 8.43
C GLU A 126 -16.89 -16.96 8.26
N ARG A 127 -16.31 -16.93 7.06
CA ARG A 127 -14.96 -17.44 6.80
C ARG A 127 -13.99 -16.31 6.61
N GLU A 128 -12.76 -16.54 7.06
CA GLU A 128 -11.64 -15.65 6.75
C GLU A 128 -11.38 -15.66 5.24
N PHE A 129 -11.17 -14.47 4.67
CA PHE A 129 -11.02 -14.28 3.22
C PHE A 129 -9.73 -13.54 2.85
N THR A 130 -9.36 -12.49 3.58
CA THR A 130 -8.14 -11.71 3.36
C THR A 130 -7.33 -11.66 4.66
N TRP A 131 -6.00 -11.77 4.54
CA TRP A 131 -5.09 -11.78 5.67
C TRP A 131 -3.94 -10.80 5.48
N LEU A 132 -3.49 -10.22 6.57
CA LEU A 132 -2.21 -9.51 6.71
C LEU A 132 -1.21 -10.33 7.52
N GLY A 133 0.03 -9.86 7.58
CA GLY A 133 1.14 -10.46 8.34
C GLY A 133 2.02 -11.39 7.51
N GLY A 134 1.59 -11.72 6.30
CA GLY A 134 2.45 -12.32 5.28
C GLY A 134 3.20 -11.22 4.52
N SER A 135 4.51 -11.34 4.41
CA SER A 135 5.30 -10.57 3.45
C SER A 135 6.17 -11.56 2.66
N GLY A 136 6.10 -11.46 1.33
CA GLY A 136 6.81 -12.37 0.41
C GLY A 136 8.33 -12.26 0.46
N GLY A 137 8.87 -11.34 1.27
CA GLY A 137 10.29 -11.10 1.38
C GLY A 137 10.90 -10.48 0.11
N PRO A 138 12.24 -10.43 0.02
CA PRO A 138 12.95 -9.67 -1.01
C PRO A 138 12.71 -10.14 -2.45
N SER A 139 12.33 -11.40 -2.67
CA SER A 139 12.07 -11.94 -4.01
C SER A 139 10.74 -11.44 -4.58
N TYR A 140 9.70 -11.30 -3.75
CA TYR A 140 8.37 -10.91 -4.24
C TYR A 140 8.34 -9.48 -4.80
N ALA A 141 8.94 -8.53 -4.09
CA ALA A 141 9.06 -7.15 -4.58
C ALA A 141 9.95 -7.07 -5.83
N HIS A 142 11.10 -7.75 -5.83
CA HIS A 142 12.01 -7.73 -6.97
C HIS A 142 11.36 -8.35 -8.22
N GLU A 143 10.72 -9.51 -8.12
CA GLU A 143 10.03 -10.17 -9.24
C GLU A 143 8.87 -9.31 -9.76
N THR A 144 8.04 -8.78 -8.86
CA THR A 144 6.88 -7.95 -9.23
C THR A 144 7.30 -6.67 -9.94
N TYR A 145 8.38 -6.00 -9.53
CA TYR A 145 8.77 -4.75 -10.19
C TYR A 145 9.72 -4.97 -11.37
N THR A 146 10.49 -6.05 -11.43
CA THR A 146 11.37 -6.36 -12.58
C THR A 146 10.55 -6.64 -13.83
N ASP A 147 9.48 -7.43 -13.72
CA ASP A 147 8.64 -7.80 -14.86
C ASP A 147 7.82 -6.64 -15.42
N TRP A 148 7.52 -5.64 -14.58
CA TRP A 148 6.51 -4.61 -14.88
C TRP A 148 7.09 -3.19 -15.01
N THR A 149 8.35 -2.97 -14.63
CA THR A 149 9.00 -1.65 -14.65
C THR A 149 10.40 -1.70 -15.29
N ASN A 150 11.45 -1.62 -14.48
CA ASN A 150 12.86 -1.77 -14.84
C ASN A 150 13.68 -2.21 -13.61
N GLU A 151 14.85 -2.78 -13.87
CA GLU A 151 15.77 -3.31 -12.85
C GLU A 151 16.24 -2.27 -11.81
N THR A 152 16.36 -0.99 -12.20
CA THR A 152 16.82 0.07 -11.27
C THR A 152 15.77 0.36 -10.22
N LEU A 153 14.50 0.54 -10.64
CA LEU A 153 13.40 0.72 -9.72
C LEU A 153 13.18 -0.51 -8.85
N ALA A 154 13.22 -1.72 -9.44
CA ALA A 154 13.09 -2.97 -8.68
C ALA A 154 14.14 -3.07 -7.56
N LYS A 155 15.39 -2.68 -7.83
CA LYS A 155 16.43 -2.59 -6.79
C LYS A 155 16.13 -1.52 -5.75
N ALA A 156 15.72 -0.32 -6.16
CA ALA A 156 15.37 0.74 -5.21
C ALA A 156 14.24 0.31 -4.26
N LEU A 157 13.21 -0.35 -4.78
CA LEU A 157 12.06 -0.83 -3.99
C LEU A 157 12.41 -2.03 -3.10
N LYS A 158 13.38 -2.86 -3.50
CA LYS A 158 13.89 -3.96 -2.66
C LYS A 158 14.56 -3.46 -1.38
N GLU A 159 15.18 -2.29 -1.42
CA GLU A 159 15.81 -1.65 -0.25
C GLU A 159 14.82 -0.83 0.60
N CYS A 160 13.53 -0.82 0.24
CA CYS A 160 12.48 -0.14 1.00
C CYS A 160 11.91 -1.05 2.10
N TRP A 161 11.41 -0.42 3.16
CA TRP A 161 10.67 -1.07 4.23
C TRP A 161 9.23 -1.30 3.78
N GLU A 162 8.70 -2.50 4.00
CA GLU A 162 7.30 -2.81 3.78
C GLU A 162 6.52 -2.70 5.09
N LEU A 163 5.44 -1.93 5.07
CA LEU A 163 4.53 -1.78 6.22
C LEU A 163 3.14 -2.27 5.85
N GLN A 164 2.49 -2.93 6.80
CA GLN A 164 1.08 -3.27 6.73
C GLN A 164 0.39 -2.65 7.94
N ILE A 165 -0.48 -1.69 7.68
CA ILE A 165 -1.10 -0.84 8.71
C ILE A 165 -2.60 -1.09 8.68
N PHE A 166 -3.17 -1.51 9.81
CA PHE A 166 -4.61 -1.78 9.87
C PHE A 166 -5.26 -1.28 11.16
N ASP A 167 -6.55 -1.04 11.07
CA ASP A 167 -7.40 -0.78 12.23
C ASP A 167 -7.97 -2.12 12.74
N PRO A 168 -7.67 -2.53 13.98
CA PRO A 168 -8.19 -3.79 14.51
C PRO A 168 -9.71 -3.78 14.73
N VAL A 169 -10.34 -2.62 14.72
CA VAL A 169 -11.79 -2.45 14.88
C VAL A 169 -12.48 -2.59 13.52
N TRP A 170 -13.32 -3.62 13.38
CA TRP A 170 -14.17 -3.83 12.19
C TRP A 170 -15.03 -2.59 11.89
N GLY A 171 -15.18 -2.23 10.61
CA GLY A 171 -16.03 -1.11 10.20
C GLY A 171 -15.47 0.30 10.42
N ARG A 172 -14.42 0.47 11.25
CA ARG A 172 -13.91 1.80 11.58
C ARG A 172 -13.04 2.38 10.46
N ASN A 173 -13.48 3.49 9.88
CA ASN A 173 -12.77 4.20 8.80
C ASN A 173 -12.14 5.54 9.24
N ALA A 174 -12.54 6.08 10.39
CA ALA A 174 -12.19 7.45 10.77
C ALA A 174 -10.74 7.65 11.27
N LYS A 175 -9.98 6.57 11.51
CA LYS A 175 -8.65 6.64 12.16
C LYS A 175 -7.47 6.41 11.22
N LEU A 176 -7.50 5.33 10.45
CA LEU A 176 -6.35 4.83 9.69
C LEU A 176 -5.72 5.90 8.78
N ILE A 177 -6.49 6.41 7.83
CA ILE A 177 -6.00 7.34 6.81
C ILE A 177 -5.49 8.66 7.42
N PRO A 178 -6.25 9.37 8.29
CA PRO A 178 -5.76 10.63 8.86
C PRO A 178 -4.49 10.47 9.71
N LEU A 179 -4.40 9.38 10.49
CA LEU A 179 -3.23 9.15 11.35
C LEU A 179 -1.99 8.76 10.53
N LEU A 180 -2.15 7.97 9.47
CA LEU A 180 -1.05 7.65 8.55
C LEU A 180 -0.55 8.90 7.83
N GLN A 181 -1.43 9.75 7.31
CA GLN A 181 -1.04 11.02 6.70
C GLN A 181 -0.29 11.92 7.69
N LYS A 182 -0.78 12.03 8.94
CA LYS A 182 -0.09 12.79 10.00
C LYS A 182 1.32 12.26 10.25
N ALA A 183 1.48 10.94 10.35
CA ALA A 183 2.78 10.32 10.58
C ALA A 183 3.75 10.59 9.42
N LEU A 184 3.28 10.47 8.18
CA LEU A 184 4.09 10.74 7.00
C LEU A 184 4.48 12.23 6.82
N ILE A 185 3.57 13.16 7.15
CA ILE A 185 3.90 14.60 7.21
C ILE A 185 5.01 14.84 8.23
N THR A 186 4.94 14.18 9.39
CA THR A 186 5.97 14.26 10.43
C THR A 186 7.31 13.72 9.93
N ALA A 187 7.32 12.65 9.14
CA ALA A 187 8.54 12.04 8.60
C ALA A 187 9.27 12.93 7.58
N LYS A 188 8.56 13.86 6.91
CA LYS A 188 9.13 14.81 5.95
C LYS A 188 9.66 16.11 6.59
N SER A 189 9.35 16.34 7.85
CA SER A 189 9.73 17.56 8.59
C SER A 189 11.15 17.44 9.15
#